data_AF-A0A1Q6INQ3-F1
#
_entry.id   AF-A0A1Q6INQ3-F1
#
_cell.length_a   1.000
_cell.length_b   1.000
_cell.length_c   1.000
_cell.angle_alpha   90.00
_cell.angle_beta   90.00
_cell.angle_gamma   90.00
#
_symmetry.space_group_name_H-M   'P 1'
#
loop_
_entity.id
_entity.type
_entity.pdbx_description
1 polymer ?
#
loop_
_entity_poly.entity_id
_entity_poly.type
_entity_poly.pdbx_seq_one_letter_code
_entity_poly.pdbx_strand_id
1 'polypeptide(L)'
;MGKINNQVIEIRNWLNSDRNYNDGVFLYNKYGNNDSLKRIFPGREKFQAQKLAYELAKLAGFSFSDFLKDQVIQEEVTPVSPKKNTTENNEDTGLTGQTNRKMIEYPPLIRRVIHEMSRLYNDRSMLKTQQNAIPDENTPENVEKRKNLVDMIEALSGRIQLLFEAKKAYLERGIIPDENALFPPEESKQSIEELQTRLKNLRSYISKDKNILVYQRETRQEKPNPMPDSPKKERILKRIEKNEKEVQELEKRIKDATDNN
;
A
#
# COMPACT_ATOMS: atom_id res chain seq x y z
N MET A 1 43.00 -26.69 32.66
CA MET A 1 41.56 -26.72 32.99
C MET A 1 40.96 -25.38 32.58
N GLY A 2 40.15 -25.34 31.52
CA GLY A 2 39.60 -24.10 30.99
C GLY A 2 38.54 -23.53 31.94
N LYS A 3 38.64 -22.25 32.28
CA LYS A 3 37.64 -21.52 33.07
C LYS A 3 36.31 -21.61 32.31
N ILE A 4 35.35 -22.38 32.82
CA ILE A 4 33.99 -22.34 32.30
C ILE A 4 33.45 -20.95 32.66
N ASN A 5 33.11 -20.15 31.65
CA ASN A 5 32.59 -18.80 31.83
C ASN A 5 31.31 -18.84 32.66
N ASN A 6 31.30 -18.17 33.82
CA ASN A 6 30.13 -18.09 34.72
C ASN A 6 28.86 -17.62 33.98
N GLN A 7 29.02 -16.73 33.01
CA GLN A 7 27.98 -16.32 32.06
C GLN A 7 27.30 -17.51 31.37
N VAL A 8 28.08 -18.45 30.81
CA VAL A 8 27.55 -19.58 30.04
C VAL A 8 26.81 -20.54 30.96
N ILE A 9 27.28 -20.71 32.20
CA ILE A 9 26.63 -21.57 33.21
C ILE A 9 25.27 -20.98 33.61
N GLU A 10 25.23 -19.70 34.01
CA GLU A 10 24.00 -19.03 34.43
C GLU A 10 22.94 -19.04 33.30
N ILE A 11 23.35 -18.77 32.06
CA ILE A 11 22.44 -18.77 30.92
C ILE A 11 21.94 -20.19 30.59
N ARG A 12 22.80 -21.21 30.63
CA ARG A 12 22.39 -22.60 30.37
C ARG A 12 21.43 -23.12 31.43
N ASN A 13 21.67 -22.79 32.70
CA ASN A 13 20.76 -23.16 33.78
C ASN A 13 19.37 -22.55 33.58
N TRP A 14 19.31 -21.30 33.12
CA TRP A 14 18.04 -20.64 32.80
C TRP A 14 17.37 -21.22 31.54
N LEU A 15 18.14 -21.56 30.49
CA LEU A 15 17.58 -22.18 29.27
C LEU A 15 16.98 -23.57 29.53
N ASN A 16 17.48 -24.27 30.54
CA ASN A 16 17.03 -25.62 30.94
C ASN A 16 16.00 -25.60 32.08
N SER A 17 15.62 -24.43 32.61
CA SER A 17 14.56 -24.30 33.61
C SER A 17 13.22 -23.99 32.95
N ASP A 18 12.22 -23.62 33.75
CA ASP A 18 10.92 -23.11 33.28
C ASP A 18 11.04 -21.74 32.55
N ARG A 19 12.26 -21.23 32.34
CA ARG A 19 12.58 -19.98 31.62
C ARG A 19 11.78 -18.78 32.13
N ASN A 20 11.76 -18.59 33.46
CA ASN A 20 11.11 -17.44 34.07
C ASN A 20 11.58 -16.15 33.38
N TYR A 21 10.63 -15.38 32.86
CA TYR A 21 10.93 -14.26 31.98
C TYR A 21 11.76 -13.18 32.68
N ASN A 22 11.40 -12.81 33.91
CA ASN A 22 12.10 -11.76 34.64
C ASN A 22 13.56 -12.13 34.94
N ASP A 23 13.82 -13.40 35.27
CA ASP A 23 15.18 -13.92 35.45
C ASP A 23 15.98 -13.85 34.14
N GLY A 24 15.33 -14.14 33.00
CA GLY A 24 15.93 -13.98 31.68
C GLY A 24 16.25 -12.52 31.35
N VAL A 25 15.34 -11.59 31.66
CA VAL A 25 15.57 -10.14 31.49
C VAL A 25 16.75 -9.68 32.35
N PHE A 26 16.86 -10.19 33.59
CA PHE A 26 17.99 -9.90 34.46
C PHE A 26 19.32 -10.40 33.87
N LEU A 27 19.35 -11.65 33.39
CA LEU A 27 20.52 -12.24 32.73
C LEU A 27 20.93 -11.44 31.48
N TYR A 28 19.95 -10.99 30.68
CA TYR A 28 20.25 -10.20 29.48
C TYR A 28 20.72 -8.79 29.81
N ASN A 29 20.22 -8.17 30.88
CA ASN A 29 20.76 -6.90 31.36
C ASN A 29 22.22 -7.03 31.83
N LYS A 30 22.54 -8.15 32.49
CA LYS A 30 23.88 -8.45 33.01
C LYS A 30 24.91 -8.77 31.92
N TYR A 31 24.52 -9.54 30.89
CA TYR A 31 25.45 -10.08 29.89
C TYR A 31 25.21 -9.63 28.44
N GLY A 32 24.09 -8.96 28.17
CA GLY A 32 23.71 -8.52 26.83
C GLY A 32 24.47 -7.26 26.39
N ASN A 33 24.80 -7.22 25.10
CA ASN A 33 25.55 -6.12 24.50
C ASN A 33 24.65 -5.06 23.82
N ASN A 34 23.34 -5.33 23.68
CA ASN A 34 22.42 -4.44 22.96
C ASN A 34 21.54 -3.65 23.93
N ASP A 35 21.82 -2.36 24.09
CA ASP A 35 21.10 -1.48 25.02
C ASP A 35 19.65 -1.20 24.61
N SER A 36 19.33 -1.28 23.31
CA SER A 36 17.93 -1.20 22.87
C SER A 36 17.14 -2.41 23.34
N LEU A 37 17.71 -3.62 23.28
CA LEU A 37 17.05 -4.83 23.75
C LEU A 37 16.91 -4.85 25.28
N LYS A 38 17.89 -4.31 26.02
CA LYS A 38 17.76 -4.09 27.47
C LYS A 38 16.57 -3.22 27.86
N ARG A 39 16.21 -2.23 27.03
CA ARG A 39 15.02 -1.39 27.22
C ARG A 39 13.71 -2.05 26.77
N ILE A 40 13.77 -2.95 25.79
CA ILE A 40 12.58 -3.57 25.19
C ILE A 40 12.09 -4.77 26.01
N PHE A 41 13.01 -5.57 26.56
CA PHE A 41 12.62 -6.80 27.25
C PHE A 41 11.81 -6.61 28.54
N PRO A 42 12.06 -5.62 29.41
CA PRO A 42 11.26 -5.44 30.62
C PRO A 42 9.75 -5.33 30.34
N GLY A 43 8.94 -6.17 31.01
CA GLY A 43 7.47 -6.14 30.94
C GLY A 43 6.82 -6.65 29.65
N ARG A 44 7.58 -7.25 28.72
CA ARG A 44 7.07 -7.69 27.40
C ARG A 44 7.09 -9.21 27.18
N GLU A 45 6.88 -10.00 28.23
CA GLU A 45 6.96 -11.47 28.21
C GLU A 45 6.20 -12.11 27.04
N LYS A 46 4.92 -11.75 26.88
CA LYS A 46 4.04 -12.34 25.85
C LYS A 46 4.59 -12.26 24.43
N PHE A 47 5.40 -11.24 24.12
CA PHE A 47 5.88 -10.98 22.77
C PHE A 47 7.39 -11.24 22.61
N GLN A 48 8.14 -11.16 23.70
CA GLN A 48 9.60 -11.14 23.65
C GLN A 48 10.25 -12.35 24.33
N ALA A 49 9.50 -13.26 24.97
CA ALA A 49 10.07 -14.45 25.60
C ALA A 49 10.94 -15.28 24.64
N GLN A 50 10.46 -15.51 23.41
CA GLN A 50 11.22 -16.25 22.39
C GLN A 50 12.49 -15.50 21.96
N LYS A 51 12.39 -14.19 21.75
CA LYS A 51 13.52 -13.35 21.33
C LYS A 51 14.57 -13.25 22.43
N LEU A 52 14.14 -13.11 23.68
CA LEU A 52 14.99 -13.11 24.87
C LEU A 52 15.75 -14.43 25.00
N ALA A 53 15.06 -15.57 24.87
CA ALA A 53 15.68 -16.89 24.92
C ALA A 53 16.71 -17.08 23.79
N TYR A 54 16.38 -16.63 22.58
CA TYR A 54 17.30 -16.66 21.44
C TYR A 54 18.56 -15.82 21.69
N GLU A 55 18.42 -14.60 22.17
CA GLU A 55 19.56 -13.71 22.42
C GLU A 55 20.46 -14.23 23.57
N LEU A 56 19.87 -14.83 24.61
CA LEU A 56 20.61 -15.51 25.66
C LEU A 56 21.31 -16.77 25.16
N ALA A 57 20.65 -17.62 24.38
CA ALA A 57 21.26 -18.81 23.77
C ALA A 57 22.48 -18.45 22.91
N LYS A 58 22.40 -17.35 22.15
CA LYS A 58 23.53 -16.81 21.39
C LYS A 58 24.70 -16.41 22.29
N LEU A 59 24.44 -15.77 23.43
CA LEU A 59 25.47 -15.41 24.42
C LEU A 59 26.11 -16.63 25.09
N ALA A 60 25.40 -17.75 25.17
CA ALA A 60 25.93 -19.03 25.66
C ALA A 60 26.61 -19.90 24.58
N GLY A 61 26.71 -19.40 23.34
CA GLY A 61 27.41 -20.07 22.24
C GLY A 61 26.60 -21.14 21.53
N PHE A 62 25.27 -21.16 21.65
CA PHE A 62 24.42 -22.07 20.89
C PHE A 62 24.23 -21.61 19.44
N SER A 63 24.21 -22.56 18.51
CA SER A 63 23.87 -22.29 17.12
C SER A 63 22.35 -22.15 16.96
N PHE A 64 21.90 -21.36 15.97
CA PHE A 64 20.48 -21.18 15.69
C PHE A 64 19.73 -22.50 15.46
N SER A 65 20.42 -23.50 14.90
CA SER A 65 19.87 -24.83 14.64
C SER A 65 19.63 -25.64 15.91
N ASP A 66 20.43 -25.45 16.96
CA ASP A 66 20.29 -26.17 18.23
C ASP A 66 19.11 -25.63 19.05
N PHE A 67 18.91 -24.31 19.03
CA PHE A 67 17.79 -23.66 19.71
C PHE A 67 16.41 -24.08 19.14
N LEU A 68 16.33 -24.35 17.83
CA LEU A 68 15.08 -24.78 17.18
C LEU A 68 14.73 -26.25 17.46
N LYS A 69 15.73 -27.12 17.70
CA LYS A 69 15.47 -28.54 18.02
C LYS A 69 14.79 -28.73 19.36
N ASP A 70 15.11 -27.88 20.35
CA ASP A 70 14.46 -27.91 21.67
C ASP A 70 12.98 -27.53 21.61
N GLN A 71 12.53 -26.75 20.60
CA GLN A 71 11.11 -26.40 20.46
C GLN A 71 10.26 -27.54 19.89
N VAL A 72 10.83 -28.39 19.04
CA VAL A 72 10.12 -29.54 18.44
C VAL A 72 9.82 -30.62 19.48
N ILE A 73 10.64 -30.74 20.53
CA ILE A 73 10.52 -31.81 21.54
C ILE A 73 9.45 -31.49 22.60
N GLN A 74 9.05 -30.22 22.77
CA GLN A 74 8.07 -29.82 23.79
C GLN A 74 6.61 -29.80 23.29
N GLU A 75 6.37 -29.84 21.97
CA GLU A 75 5.00 -29.86 21.40
C GLU A 75 4.41 -31.27 21.23
N GLU A 76 5.19 -32.35 21.30
CA GLU A 76 4.71 -33.71 21.00
C GLU A 76 4.01 -34.46 22.16
N VAL A 77 3.84 -33.85 23.34
CA VAL A 77 3.20 -34.53 24.49
C VAL A 77 1.99 -33.77 25.02
N THR A 78 0.85 -33.85 24.31
CA THR A 78 -0.49 -34.00 24.93
C THR A 78 -1.57 -34.35 23.88
N PRO A 79 -2.54 -35.25 24.19
CA PRO A 79 -3.56 -35.68 23.22
C PRO A 79 -4.86 -34.84 23.25
N VAL A 80 -5.38 -34.64 22.03
CA VAL A 80 -6.62 -34.03 21.48
C VAL A 80 -7.91 -34.00 22.34
N SER A 81 -8.59 -32.82 22.42
CA SER A 81 -10.04 -32.63 22.15
C SER A 81 -10.58 -31.17 22.41
N PRO A 82 -11.75 -30.74 21.87
CA PRO A 82 -11.81 -29.57 20.97
C PRO A 82 -12.70 -28.35 21.37
N LYS A 83 -12.47 -27.24 20.62
CA LYS A 83 -13.30 -26.04 20.33
C LYS A 83 -13.37 -24.89 21.36
N LYS A 84 -12.92 -23.69 20.95
CA LYS A 84 -13.78 -22.58 20.48
C LYS A 84 -12.97 -21.39 19.94
N ASN A 85 -13.48 -20.81 18.86
CA ASN A 85 -12.97 -19.62 18.17
C ASN A 85 -12.75 -18.43 19.12
N THR A 86 -11.66 -17.68 18.92
CA THR A 86 -11.66 -16.22 18.99
C THR A 86 -10.54 -15.70 18.08
N THR A 87 -10.98 -15.07 17.01
CA THR A 87 -10.18 -14.26 16.10
C THR A 87 -9.65 -13.06 16.86
N GLU A 88 -8.33 -12.84 16.89
CA GLU A 88 -7.78 -11.52 17.18
C GLU A 88 -6.41 -11.34 16.51
N ASN A 89 -6.39 -10.33 15.64
CA ASN A 89 -5.32 -9.91 14.76
C ASN A 89 -4.16 -9.32 15.56
N ASN A 90 -2.91 -9.61 15.18
CA ASN A 90 -1.74 -8.74 15.41
C ASN A 90 -0.65 -9.07 14.39
N GLU A 91 -0.75 -8.48 13.19
CA GLU A 91 0.40 -8.36 12.29
C GLU A 91 1.26 -7.15 12.71
N ASP A 92 2.17 -7.40 13.64
CA ASP A 92 3.42 -6.64 13.77
C ASP A 92 4.49 -7.44 13.03
N THR A 93 5.16 -6.83 12.06
CA THR A 93 6.55 -7.16 11.72
C THR A 93 7.07 -6.20 10.66
N GLY A 94 7.65 -5.10 11.13
CA GLY A 94 8.77 -4.48 10.42
C GLY A 94 9.94 -5.47 10.39
N LEU A 95 10.39 -5.85 9.19
CA LEU A 95 11.63 -6.60 8.99
C LEU A 95 12.70 -5.70 8.36
N THR A 96 13.53 -5.09 9.20
CA THR A 96 14.92 -4.79 8.89
C THR A 96 15.79 -5.82 9.59
N GLY A 97 16.08 -6.92 8.88
CA GLY A 97 16.90 -8.01 9.39
C GLY A 97 17.44 -8.84 8.24
N GLN A 98 18.58 -8.43 7.70
CA GLN A 98 19.34 -9.22 6.73
C GLN A 98 19.67 -10.59 7.34
N THR A 99 18.97 -11.61 6.86
CA THR A 99 19.32 -13.02 7.05
C THR A 99 19.28 -13.66 5.68
N ASN A 100 20.33 -14.41 5.34
CA ASN A 100 20.48 -15.20 4.11
C ASN A 100 19.33 -16.23 3.99
N ARG A 101 18.14 -15.78 3.61
CA ARG A 101 17.06 -16.62 3.11
C ARG A 101 17.36 -16.84 1.63
N LYS A 102 17.27 -18.09 1.15
CA LYS A 102 17.16 -18.36 -0.30
C LYS A 102 16.15 -17.35 -0.85
N MET A 103 16.58 -16.44 -1.73
CA MET A 103 15.70 -15.44 -2.32
C MET A 103 14.61 -16.19 -3.06
N ILE A 104 13.41 -16.23 -2.47
CA ILE A 104 12.22 -16.63 -3.20
C ILE A 104 12.05 -15.53 -4.24
N GLU A 105 12.45 -15.84 -5.47
CA GLU A 105 12.38 -14.88 -6.57
C GLU A 105 10.93 -14.79 -7.03
N TYR A 106 10.25 -13.74 -6.60
CA TYR A 106 8.87 -13.48 -7.00
C TYR A 106 8.83 -12.96 -8.45
N PRO A 107 7.78 -13.32 -9.21
CA PRO A 107 7.50 -12.69 -10.49
C PRO A 107 7.48 -11.16 -10.37
N PRO A 108 7.89 -10.40 -11.42
CA PRO A 108 7.99 -8.94 -11.37
C PRO A 108 6.73 -8.26 -10.84
N LEU A 109 5.55 -8.71 -11.26
CA LEU A 109 4.27 -8.18 -10.80
C LEU A 109 4.06 -8.41 -9.29
N ILE A 110 4.39 -9.60 -8.78
CA ILE A 110 4.26 -9.90 -7.34
C ILE A 110 5.26 -9.10 -6.51
N ARG A 111 6.48 -8.87 -7.03
CA ARG A 111 7.42 -7.93 -6.39
C ARG A 111 6.84 -6.54 -6.31
N ARG A 112 6.26 -6.03 -7.40
CA ARG A 112 5.58 -4.73 -7.44
C ARG A 112 4.46 -4.65 -6.41
N VAL A 113 3.63 -5.68 -6.29
CA VAL A 113 2.57 -5.79 -5.26
C VAL A 113 3.15 -5.67 -3.85
N ILE A 114 4.21 -6.41 -3.54
CA ILE A 114 4.85 -6.39 -2.20
C ILE A 114 5.42 -5.00 -1.89
N HIS A 115 6.10 -4.37 -2.84
CA HIS A 115 6.66 -3.04 -2.66
C HIS A 115 5.56 -1.98 -2.48
N GLU A 116 4.50 -2.04 -3.29
CA GLU A 116 3.37 -1.12 -3.19
C GLU A 116 2.66 -1.26 -1.84
N MET A 117 2.41 -2.49 -1.39
CA MET A 117 1.85 -2.73 -0.05
C MET A 117 2.72 -2.10 1.04
N SER A 118 4.03 -2.31 1.00
CA SER A 118 4.95 -1.75 1.98
C SER A 118 4.88 -0.21 2.02
N ARG A 119 4.80 0.43 0.85
CA ARG A 119 4.62 1.88 0.75
C ARG A 119 3.30 2.31 1.38
N LEU A 120 2.19 1.65 1.03
CA LEU A 120 0.87 2.00 1.54
C LEU A 120 0.74 1.83 3.06
N TYR A 121 1.38 0.81 3.64
CA TYR A 121 1.43 0.66 5.11
C TYR A 121 2.14 1.84 5.77
N ASN A 122 3.26 2.29 5.20
CA ASN A 122 3.99 3.46 5.71
C ASN A 122 3.15 4.73 5.60
N ASP A 123 2.54 4.96 4.43
CA ASP A 123 1.68 6.14 4.19
C ASP A 123 0.48 6.15 5.16
N ARG A 124 -0.20 5.00 5.32
CA ARG A 124 -1.30 4.85 6.27
C ARG A 124 -0.86 5.09 7.72
N SER A 125 0.34 4.62 8.08
CA SER A 125 0.91 4.88 9.41
C SER A 125 1.13 6.37 9.63
N MET A 126 1.67 7.09 8.65
CA MET A 126 1.87 8.54 8.75
C MET A 126 0.54 9.29 8.90
N LEU A 127 -0.49 8.93 8.13
CA LEU A 127 -1.82 9.53 8.25
C LEU A 127 -2.46 9.25 9.61
N LYS A 128 -2.27 8.06 10.18
CA LYS A 128 -2.72 7.74 11.53
C LYS A 128 -2.01 8.57 12.59
N THR A 129 -0.70 8.79 12.45
CA THR A 129 0.03 9.70 13.34
C THR A 129 -0.51 11.13 13.23
N GLN A 130 -0.80 11.62 12.02
CA GLN A 130 -1.40 12.94 11.81
C GLN A 130 -2.81 13.03 12.44
N GLN A 131 -3.63 11.99 12.28
CA GLN A 131 -4.97 11.93 12.85
C GLN A 131 -4.93 12.03 14.38
N ASN A 132 -4.01 11.32 15.02
CA ASN A 132 -3.83 11.31 16.47
C ASN A 132 -3.23 12.63 17.00
N ALA A 133 -2.62 13.44 16.15
CA ALA A 133 -2.07 14.75 16.50
C ALA A 133 -3.12 15.87 16.43
N ILE A 134 -4.31 15.61 15.88
CA ILE A 134 -5.40 16.60 15.86
C ILE A 134 -5.95 16.74 17.29
N PRO A 135 -6.09 17.98 17.80
CA PRO A 135 -6.65 18.21 19.12
C PRO A 135 -8.09 17.69 19.25
N ASP A 136 -8.46 17.25 20.45
CA ASP A 136 -9.78 16.65 20.73
C ASP A 136 -10.94 17.65 20.64
N GLU A 137 -10.65 18.96 20.60
CA GLU A 137 -11.66 19.99 20.43
C GLU A 137 -12.41 19.83 19.09
N ASN A 138 -13.74 19.86 19.18
CA ASN A 138 -14.64 19.77 18.03
C ASN A 138 -14.83 21.13 17.34
N THR A 139 -13.73 21.82 17.00
CA THR A 139 -13.81 22.96 16.09
C THR A 139 -14.19 22.49 14.68
N PRO A 140 -14.91 23.30 13.87
CA PRO A 140 -15.25 22.93 12.50
C PRO A 140 -14.03 22.49 11.67
N GLU A 141 -12.91 23.18 11.85
CA GLU A 141 -11.63 22.87 11.19
C GLU A 141 -11.07 21.49 11.61
N ASN A 142 -11.08 21.17 12.91
CA ASN A 142 -10.58 19.88 13.40
C ASN A 142 -11.48 18.71 12.96
N VAL A 143 -12.79 18.94 12.88
CA VAL A 143 -13.75 17.94 12.39
C VAL A 143 -13.50 17.65 10.90
N GLU A 144 -13.33 18.69 10.08
CA GLU A 144 -13.03 18.54 8.66
C GLU A 144 -11.69 17.82 8.42
N LYS A 145 -10.63 18.22 9.15
CA LYS A 145 -9.32 17.54 9.06
C LYS A 145 -9.40 16.06 9.45
N ARG A 146 -10.12 15.73 10.53
CA ARG A 146 -10.32 14.33 10.95
C ARG A 146 -11.07 13.53 9.89
N LYS A 147 -12.13 14.12 9.31
CA LYS A 147 -12.89 13.48 8.23
C LYS A 147 -12.00 13.18 7.03
N ASN A 148 -11.27 14.17 6.53
CA ASN A 148 -10.39 14.00 5.37
C ASN A 148 -9.31 12.93 5.62
N LEU A 149 -8.73 12.87 6.83
CA LEU A 149 -7.77 11.83 7.18
C LEU A 149 -8.41 10.44 7.28
N VAL A 150 -9.63 10.32 7.81
CA VAL A 150 -10.38 9.06 7.84
C VAL A 150 -10.60 8.55 6.42
N ASP A 151 -11.09 9.41 5.53
CA ASP A 151 -11.38 9.06 4.14
C ASP A 151 -10.10 8.59 3.41
N MET A 152 -8.98 9.29 3.59
CA MET A 152 -7.69 8.87 3.02
C MET A 152 -7.19 7.54 3.61
N ILE A 153 -7.31 7.33 4.92
CA ILE A 153 -6.92 6.08 5.58
C ILE A 153 -7.76 4.91 5.08
N GLU A 154 -9.06 5.11 4.90
CA GLU A 154 -9.97 4.10 4.37
C GLU A 154 -9.60 3.72 2.93
N ALA A 155 -9.34 4.71 2.07
CA ALA A 155 -8.87 4.48 0.71
C ALA A 155 -7.56 3.67 0.66
N LEU A 156 -6.57 4.02 1.48
CA LEU A 156 -5.33 3.24 1.59
C LEU A 156 -5.59 1.82 2.11
N SER A 157 -6.48 1.67 3.08
CA SER A 157 -6.83 0.36 3.65
C SER A 157 -7.48 -0.56 2.61
N GLY A 158 -8.41 -0.02 1.81
CA GLY A 158 -9.03 -0.76 0.71
C GLY A 158 -8.00 -1.19 -0.35
N ARG A 159 -7.05 -0.31 -0.67
CA ARG A 159 -5.96 -0.63 -1.61
C ARG A 159 -5.03 -1.72 -1.07
N ILE A 160 -4.66 -1.65 0.22
CA ILE A 160 -3.85 -2.68 0.87
C ILE A 160 -4.55 -4.03 0.82
N GLN A 161 -5.85 -4.08 1.11
CA GLN A 161 -6.64 -5.31 1.09
C GLN A 161 -6.65 -5.96 -0.31
N LEU A 162 -6.88 -5.16 -1.36
CA LEU A 162 -6.83 -5.64 -2.74
C LEU A 162 -5.48 -6.27 -3.10
N LEU A 163 -4.38 -5.59 -2.75
CA LEU A 163 -3.02 -6.07 -3.01
C LEU A 163 -2.68 -7.32 -2.17
N PHE A 164 -3.18 -7.38 -0.93
CA PHE A 164 -3.03 -8.54 -0.06
C PHE A 164 -3.71 -9.78 -0.67
N GLU A 165 -4.93 -9.64 -1.18
CA GLU A 165 -5.66 -10.74 -1.83
C GLU A 165 -4.93 -11.24 -3.09
N ALA A 166 -4.39 -10.32 -3.89
CA ALA A 166 -3.56 -10.63 -5.05
C ALA A 166 -2.29 -11.42 -4.66
N LYS A 167 -1.58 -10.98 -3.61
CA LYS A 167 -0.42 -11.68 -3.07
C LYS A 167 -0.81 -13.06 -2.53
N LYS A 168 -1.92 -13.17 -1.80
CA LYS A 168 -2.43 -14.42 -1.23
C LYS A 168 -2.79 -15.43 -2.32
N ALA A 169 -3.48 -14.99 -3.37
CA ALA A 169 -3.85 -15.84 -4.51
C ALA A 169 -2.61 -16.44 -5.20
N TYR A 170 -1.53 -15.67 -5.32
CA TYR A 170 -0.26 -16.17 -5.82
C TYR A 170 0.37 -17.19 -4.87
N LEU A 171 0.45 -16.90 -3.57
CA LEU A 171 1.10 -17.79 -2.60
C LEU A 171 0.36 -19.13 -2.41
N GLU A 172 -0.97 -19.11 -2.41
CA GLU A 172 -1.79 -20.31 -2.16
C GLU A 172 -2.07 -21.11 -3.42
N ARG A 173 -2.29 -20.44 -4.56
CA ARG A 173 -2.79 -21.06 -5.80
C ARG A 173 -1.85 -20.92 -6.99
N GLY A 174 -0.76 -20.16 -6.84
CA GLY A 174 0.16 -19.85 -7.95
C GLY A 174 -0.45 -18.95 -9.03
N ILE A 175 -1.59 -18.30 -8.75
CA ILE A 175 -2.28 -17.46 -9.74
C ILE A 175 -1.59 -16.10 -9.80
N ILE A 176 -1.11 -15.73 -10.99
CA ILE A 176 -0.59 -14.38 -11.27
C ILE A 176 -1.80 -13.50 -11.59
N PRO A 177 -2.07 -12.45 -10.80
CA PRO A 177 -3.20 -11.58 -11.03
C PRO A 177 -2.98 -10.64 -12.23
N ASP A 178 -4.06 -10.09 -12.78
CA ASP A 178 -3.99 -9.19 -13.94
C ASP A 178 -3.37 -7.83 -13.56
N GLU A 179 -2.31 -7.45 -14.28
CA GLU A 179 -1.59 -6.21 -14.05
C GLU A 179 -2.47 -4.98 -14.30
N ASN A 180 -3.34 -4.98 -15.32
CA ASN A 180 -4.18 -3.82 -15.60
C ASN A 180 -5.32 -3.67 -14.59
N ALA A 181 -5.82 -4.78 -14.04
CA ALA A 181 -6.80 -4.75 -12.97
C ALA A 181 -6.19 -4.23 -11.65
N LEU A 182 -4.95 -4.62 -11.35
CA LEU A 182 -4.25 -4.21 -10.13
C LEU A 182 -3.63 -2.83 -10.24
N PHE A 183 -2.96 -2.54 -11.34
CA PHE A 183 -2.27 -1.31 -11.63
C PHE A 183 -2.83 -0.77 -12.93
N PRO A 184 -4.07 -0.23 -12.91
CA PRO A 184 -4.62 0.40 -14.09
C PRO A 184 -3.61 1.42 -14.58
N PRO A 185 -3.30 1.45 -15.90
CA PRO A 185 -2.49 2.50 -16.46
C PRO A 185 -3.06 3.81 -15.95
N GLU A 186 -2.22 4.67 -15.37
CA GLU A 186 -2.67 6.03 -15.12
C GLU A 186 -3.19 6.53 -16.47
N GLU A 187 -4.49 6.80 -16.55
CA GLU A 187 -5.02 7.51 -17.72
C GLU A 187 -4.11 8.71 -17.83
N SER A 188 -3.38 8.81 -18.96
CA SER A 188 -2.54 9.96 -19.20
C SER A 188 -3.44 11.15 -18.98
N LYS A 189 -3.28 11.85 -17.85
CA LYS A 189 -4.02 13.06 -17.58
C LYS A 189 -3.52 13.98 -18.67
N GLN A 190 -4.24 14.02 -19.79
CA GLN A 190 -3.99 14.99 -20.84
C GLN A 190 -3.92 16.30 -20.09
N SER A 191 -2.78 16.98 -20.20
CA SER A 191 -2.58 18.22 -19.43
C SER A 191 -3.79 19.11 -19.71
N ILE A 192 -4.23 19.88 -18.72
CA ILE A 192 -5.33 20.84 -18.91
C ILE A 192 -5.04 21.71 -20.16
N GLU A 193 -3.77 22.02 -20.42
CA GLU A 193 -3.29 22.72 -21.62
C GLU A 193 -3.53 21.96 -22.93
N GLU A 194 -3.35 20.63 -22.94
CA GLU A 194 -3.62 19.78 -24.10
C GLU A 194 -5.13 19.71 -24.39
N LEU A 195 -5.95 19.58 -23.35
CA LEU A 195 -7.42 19.61 -23.46
C LEU A 195 -7.92 20.96 -23.98
N GLN A 196 -7.38 22.06 -23.47
CA GLN A 196 -7.70 23.42 -23.93
C GLN A 196 -7.28 23.65 -25.39
N THR A 197 -6.12 23.13 -25.79
CA THR A 197 -5.64 23.20 -27.18
C THR A 197 -6.58 22.44 -28.12
N ARG A 198 -6.97 21.22 -27.74
CA ARG A 198 -7.94 20.41 -28.51
C ARG A 198 -9.30 21.10 -28.61
N LEU A 199 -9.80 21.66 -27.50
CA LEU A 199 -11.04 22.43 -27.45
C LEU A 199 -11.02 23.61 -28.44
N LYS A 200 -9.94 24.39 -28.46
CA LYS A 200 -9.76 25.52 -29.40
C LYS A 200 -9.79 25.05 -30.85
N ASN A 201 -9.12 23.94 -31.16
CA ASN A 201 -9.07 23.39 -32.51
C ASN A 201 -10.45 22.90 -32.98
N LEU A 202 -11.19 22.17 -32.13
CA LEU A 202 -12.55 21.70 -32.45
C LEU A 202 -13.51 22.86 -32.69
N ARG A 203 -13.47 23.91 -31.85
CA ARG A 203 -14.26 25.14 -32.06
C ARG A 203 -13.91 25.81 -33.40
N SER A 204 -12.64 25.83 -33.78
CA SER A 204 -12.20 26.34 -35.09
C SER A 204 -12.78 25.50 -36.24
N TYR A 205 -12.72 24.17 -36.16
CA TYR A 205 -13.29 23.29 -37.18
C TYR A 205 -14.81 23.43 -37.31
N ILE A 206 -15.53 23.50 -36.19
CA ILE A 206 -16.98 23.75 -36.20
C ILE A 206 -17.29 25.09 -36.86
N SER A 207 -16.53 26.14 -36.55
CA SER A 207 -16.73 27.46 -37.17
C SER A 207 -16.52 27.42 -38.68
N LYS A 208 -15.46 26.76 -39.14
CA LYS A 208 -15.19 26.57 -40.58
C LYS A 208 -16.29 25.76 -41.25
N ASP A 209 -16.77 24.69 -40.63
CA ASP A 209 -17.84 23.86 -41.18
C ASP A 209 -19.17 24.61 -41.25
N LYS A 210 -19.51 25.40 -40.23
CA LYS A 210 -20.66 26.32 -40.24
C LYS A 210 -20.53 27.35 -41.36
N ASN A 211 -19.34 27.92 -41.57
CA ASN A 211 -19.10 28.84 -42.68
C ASN A 211 -19.24 28.14 -44.03
N ILE A 212 -18.78 26.89 -44.17
CA ILE A 212 -18.95 26.11 -45.40
C ILE A 212 -20.45 25.87 -45.68
N LEU A 213 -21.26 25.61 -44.66
CA LEU A 213 -22.71 25.44 -44.86
C LEU A 213 -23.41 26.73 -45.30
N VAL A 214 -22.98 27.89 -44.80
CA VAL A 214 -23.65 29.18 -45.05
C VAL A 214 -23.10 29.92 -46.27
N TYR A 215 -21.81 29.78 -46.56
CA TYR A 215 -21.08 30.54 -47.58
C TYR A 215 -20.37 29.66 -48.61
N GLN A 216 -20.37 28.34 -48.44
CA GLN A 216 -19.57 27.39 -49.23
C GLN A 216 -18.06 27.67 -49.20
N ARG A 217 -17.58 28.43 -48.19
CA ARG A 217 -16.19 28.80 -47.94
C ARG A 217 -15.87 28.62 -46.45
N GLU A 218 -14.61 28.37 -46.11
CA GLU A 218 -14.18 28.25 -44.70
C GLU A 218 -14.27 29.57 -43.91
N THR A 219 -14.22 30.70 -44.61
CA THR A 219 -14.28 32.04 -44.03
C THR A 219 -15.64 32.67 -44.28
N ARG A 220 -16.10 33.47 -43.33
CA ARG A 220 -17.33 34.26 -43.43
C ARG A 220 -17.25 35.20 -44.64
N GLN A 221 -18.33 35.26 -45.41
CA GLN A 221 -18.48 36.17 -46.55
C GLN A 221 -19.58 37.19 -46.28
N GLU A 222 -19.58 38.30 -47.01
CA GLU A 222 -20.60 39.34 -46.90
C GLU A 222 -21.99 38.84 -47.31
N LYS A 223 -22.05 38.05 -48.39
CA LYS A 223 -23.30 37.52 -48.94
C LYS A 223 -23.41 36.03 -48.63
N PRO A 224 -24.52 35.57 -48.01
CA PRO A 224 -24.76 34.15 -47.78
C PRO A 224 -24.95 33.42 -49.11
N ASN A 225 -24.35 32.22 -49.20
CA ASN A 225 -24.51 31.29 -50.31
C ASN A 225 -24.70 29.89 -49.73
N PRO A 226 -25.91 29.58 -49.22
CA PRO A 226 -26.13 28.36 -48.45
C PRO A 226 -25.90 27.12 -49.32
N MET A 227 -25.34 26.08 -48.72
CA MET A 227 -25.09 24.83 -49.41
C MET A 227 -26.43 24.11 -49.73
N PRO A 228 -26.63 23.65 -50.98
CA PRO A 228 -27.82 22.91 -51.35
C PRO A 228 -27.88 21.55 -50.64
N ASP A 229 -29.10 21.03 -50.48
CA ASP A 229 -29.32 19.71 -49.89
C ASP A 229 -28.65 18.63 -50.74
N SER A 230 -27.58 18.08 -50.20
CA SER A 230 -26.69 17.16 -50.88
C SER A 230 -26.03 16.22 -49.87
N PRO A 231 -25.54 15.05 -50.31
CA PRO A 231 -24.78 14.15 -49.45
C PRO A 231 -23.58 14.84 -48.78
N LYS A 232 -23.00 15.86 -49.44
CA LYS A 232 -21.91 16.67 -48.89
C LYS A 232 -22.38 17.52 -47.70
N LYS A 233 -23.55 18.17 -47.80
CA LYS A 233 -24.15 18.94 -46.70
C LYS A 233 -24.42 18.06 -45.48
N GLU A 234 -24.99 16.87 -45.70
CA GLU A 234 -25.29 15.92 -44.63
C GLU A 234 -24.02 15.43 -43.90
N ARG A 235 -22.94 15.14 -44.64
CA ARG A 235 -21.64 14.78 -44.04
C ARG A 235 -21.08 15.89 -43.16
N ILE A 236 -21.19 17.15 -43.59
CA ILE A 236 -20.72 18.30 -42.81
C ILE A 236 -21.56 18.48 -41.55
N LEU A 237 -22.89 18.35 -41.63
CA LEU A 237 -23.78 18.40 -40.47
C LEU A 237 -23.45 17.30 -39.44
N LYS A 238 -23.24 16.06 -39.88
CA LYS A 238 -22.81 14.95 -39.02
C LYS A 238 -21.45 15.21 -38.36
N ARG A 239 -20.52 15.84 -39.08
CA ARG A 239 -19.21 16.23 -38.54
C ARG A 239 -19.33 17.34 -37.50
N ILE A 240 -20.17 18.34 -37.73
CA ILE A 240 -20.47 19.39 -36.75
C ILE A 240 -21.07 18.77 -35.49
N GLU A 241 -22.09 17.91 -35.63
CA GLU A 241 -22.74 17.26 -34.49
C GLU A 241 -21.75 16.43 -33.66
N LYS A 242 -20.88 15.65 -34.33
CA LYS A 242 -19.82 14.88 -33.67
C LYS A 242 -18.88 15.80 -32.89
N ASN A 243 -18.38 16.85 -33.54
CA ASN A 243 -17.42 17.77 -32.93
C ASN A 243 -18.07 18.57 -31.78
N GLU A 244 -19.36 18.94 -31.88
CA GLU A 244 -20.09 19.63 -30.81
C GLU A 244 -20.27 18.73 -29.57
N LYS A 245 -20.55 17.44 -29.75
CA LYS A 245 -20.57 16.47 -28.64
C LYS A 245 -19.20 16.36 -27.96
N GLU A 246 -18.13 16.27 -28.76
CA GLU A 246 -16.76 16.21 -28.22
C GLU A 246 -16.37 17.49 -27.48
N VAL A 247 -16.79 18.66 -27.96
CA VAL A 247 -16.60 19.94 -27.25
C VAL A 247 -17.27 19.92 -25.88
N GLN A 248 -18.53 19.46 -25.79
CA GLN A 248 -19.24 19.39 -24.51
C GLN A 248 -18.54 18.45 -23.52
N GLU A 249 -18.04 17.31 -23.99
CA GLU A 249 -17.31 16.36 -23.17
C GLU A 249 -15.98 16.94 -22.65
N LEU A 250 -15.22 17.62 -23.52
CA LEU A 250 -13.97 18.28 -23.14
C LEU A 250 -14.20 19.44 -22.16
N GLU A 251 -15.26 20.24 -22.34
CA GLU A 251 -15.61 21.32 -21.41
C GLU A 251 -15.94 20.77 -20.02
N LYS A 252 -16.68 19.65 -19.95
CA LYS A 252 -16.96 18.97 -18.69
C LYS A 252 -15.68 18.45 -18.03
N ARG A 253 -14.82 17.76 -18.78
CA ARG A 253 -13.54 17.23 -18.25
C ARG A 253 -12.62 18.34 -17.73
N ILE A 254 -12.54 19.47 -18.44
CA ILE A 254 -11.74 20.62 -18.00
C ILE A 254 -12.32 21.20 -16.70
N LYS A 255 -13.64 21.36 -16.63
CA LYS A 255 -14.31 21.86 -15.41
C LYS A 255 -14.09 20.93 -14.21
N ASP A 256 -14.29 19.63 -14.40
CA ASP A 256 -14.08 18.63 -13.34
C ASP A 256 -12.61 18.61 -12.88
N ALA A 257 -11.65 18.84 -13.80
CA ALA A 257 -10.23 18.94 -13.45
C ALA A 257 -9.86 20.23 -12.71
N THR A 258 -10.55 21.34 -12.97
CA THR A 258 -10.32 22.62 -12.28
C THR A 258 -11.02 22.73 -10.93
N ASP A 259 -12.17 22.08 -10.76
CA ASP A 259 -12.96 22.12 -9.51
C ASP A 259 -12.40 21.16 -8.44
N ASN A 260 -11.59 20.17 -8.83
CA ASN A 260 -10.97 19.17 -7.93
C ASN A 260 -9.52 19.52 -7.51
N ASN A 261 -9.05 20.75 -7.78
CA ASN A 261 -7.69 21.22 -7.49
C ASN A 261 -7.73 22.53 -6.71
#